data_AF-A0A969JTD7-F1
#
_entry.id   AF-A0A969JTD7-F1
#
_cell.length_a   1.000
_cell.length_b   1.000
_cell.length_c   1.000
_cell.angle_alpha   90.00
_cell.angle_beta   90.00
_cell.angle_gamma   90.00
#
_symmetry.space_group_name_H-M   'P 1'
#
loop_
_entity.id
_entity.type
_entity.pdbx_description
1 polymer ?
#
loop_
_entity_poly.entity_id
_entity_poly.type
_entity_poly.pdbx_seq_one_letter_code
_entity_poly.pdbx_strand_id
1 'polypeptide(L)'
;MSIFRLMRLRLSIGLSLFLALNACVINNTSERLLADYVQRVENATGMNAQTSRSSTVLLAYPTQRLLKLPMDDMRISVADYMGLRHCRLFNLVSERNSLLGKVMPLSQQLVYEIEFLREAAICRQRLKTDSKGDKPTDQALLEMIQAKRKTFPIVFWNATFASPEMAKVFSQAADALPLDENNTHIDSRQAIDYLINLGEQAPQFATKPDIAELEEQYFALQLHRYGGRLLKSVAELSDTLNRAADALERMMEKGPVCRQNKPIKKARILKNVFSKYYVGTVQRHLSRIDRQGQQWLEAIEHFVRIQQVELPPAFANYRARMLALDGKLWQGFRNATKRHTLAWKSLFDQCGLLPQTE
;
A
#
# COMPACT_ATOMS: atom_id res chain seq x y z
N MET A 1 3.41 28.41 -54.97
CA MET A 1 3.87 27.09 -54.47
C MET A 1 4.91 27.13 -53.33
N SER A 2 5.62 28.25 -53.10
CA SER A 2 6.72 28.30 -52.10
C SER A 2 6.25 28.48 -50.64
N ILE A 3 5.18 29.24 -50.41
CA ILE A 3 4.72 29.61 -49.04
C ILE A 3 4.11 28.41 -48.29
N PHE A 4 3.32 27.57 -48.96
CA PHE A 4 2.71 26.38 -48.35
C PHE A 4 3.74 25.30 -47.95
N ARG A 5 4.88 25.21 -48.65
CA ARG A 5 5.98 24.30 -48.27
C ARG A 5 6.71 24.79 -47.02
N LEU A 6 6.97 26.10 -46.90
CA LEU A 6 7.56 26.67 -45.69
C LEU A 6 6.66 26.50 -44.46
N MET A 7 5.34 26.65 -44.64
CA MET A 7 4.38 26.52 -43.54
C MET A 7 4.25 25.07 -43.04
N ARG A 8 4.27 24.08 -43.96
CA ARG A 8 4.32 22.65 -43.58
C ARG A 8 5.62 22.28 -42.90
N LEU A 9 6.76 22.80 -43.35
CA LEU A 9 8.07 22.53 -42.73
C LEU A 9 8.15 23.11 -41.31
N ARG A 10 7.62 24.32 -41.08
CA ARG A 10 7.53 24.93 -39.74
C ARG A 10 6.56 24.17 -38.82
N LEU A 11 5.43 23.67 -39.34
CA LEU A 11 4.51 22.84 -38.56
C LEU A 11 5.13 21.50 -38.18
N SER A 12 5.86 20.84 -39.08
CA SER A 12 6.53 19.57 -38.82
C SER A 12 7.70 19.72 -37.83
N ILE A 13 8.50 20.79 -37.95
CA ILE A 13 9.55 21.11 -36.98
C ILE A 13 8.93 21.42 -35.61
N GLY A 14 7.84 22.19 -35.58
CA GLY A 14 7.11 22.49 -34.35
C GLY A 14 6.54 21.24 -33.67
N LEU A 15 5.96 20.32 -34.45
CA LEU A 15 5.38 19.07 -33.95
C LEU A 15 6.48 18.09 -33.47
N SER A 16 7.60 17.97 -34.19
CA SER A 16 8.75 17.18 -33.74
C SER A 16 9.42 17.75 -32.50
N LEU A 17 9.48 19.08 -32.36
CA LEU A 17 9.99 19.74 -31.15
C LEU A 17 9.02 19.54 -29.97
N PHE A 18 7.71 19.57 -30.21
CA PHE A 18 6.68 19.28 -29.20
C PHE A 18 6.71 17.81 -28.74
N LEU A 19 6.92 16.86 -29.67
CA LEU A 19 7.10 15.44 -29.36
C LEU A 19 8.43 15.17 -28.63
N ALA A 20 9.51 15.87 -28.98
CA ALA A 20 10.79 15.77 -28.28
C ALA A 20 10.76 16.41 -26.87
N LEU A 21 9.97 17.48 -26.68
CA LEU A 21 9.77 18.11 -25.37
C LEU A 21 8.86 17.28 -24.44
N ASN A 22 7.95 16.47 -24.98
CA ASN A 22 7.14 15.52 -24.19
C ASN A 22 7.85 14.17 -23.95
N ALA A 23 8.95 13.88 -24.64
CA ALA A 23 9.75 12.67 -24.41
C ALA A 23 10.64 12.74 -23.15
N CYS A 24 10.62 13.87 -22.42
CA CYS A 24 11.50 14.11 -21.28
C CYS A 24 10.73 14.53 -20.02
N VAL A 25 9.70 13.77 -19.62
CA VAL A 25 9.19 13.79 -18.24
C VAL A 25 8.87 12.35 -17.78
N ILE A 26 9.87 11.47 -17.83
CA ILE A 26 9.91 10.31 -16.92
C ILE A 26 10.78 10.75 -15.76
N ASN A 27 10.17 11.51 -14.85
CA ASN A 27 10.84 12.06 -13.68
C ASN A 27 10.96 11.05 -12.52
N ASN A 28 10.82 9.75 -12.79
CA ASN A 28 11.03 8.75 -11.75
C ASN A 28 12.54 8.59 -11.49
N THR A 29 13.04 9.32 -10.50
CA THR A 29 14.47 9.39 -10.15
C THR A 29 15.00 8.04 -9.67
N SER A 30 14.16 7.21 -9.05
CA SER A 30 14.53 5.87 -8.60
C SER A 30 14.71 4.90 -9.76
N GLU A 31 13.75 4.77 -10.68
CA GLU A 31 13.86 3.91 -11.86
C GLU A 31 15.13 4.23 -12.69
N ARG A 32 15.41 5.51 -12.92
CA ARG A 32 16.63 5.95 -13.63
C ARG A 32 17.90 5.59 -12.87
N LEU A 33 17.90 5.75 -11.55
CA LEU A 33 19.03 5.39 -10.70
C LEU A 33 19.32 3.88 -10.76
N LEU A 34 18.27 3.06 -10.66
CA LEU A 34 18.39 1.60 -10.70
C LEU A 34 18.85 1.12 -12.10
N ALA A 35 18.33 1.72 -13.17
CA ALA A 35 18.75 1.43 -14.53
C ALA A 35 20.22 1.82 -14.78
N ASP A 36 20.65 3.01 -14.36
CA ASP A 36 22.05 3.47 -14.47
C ASP A 36 22.98 2.52 -13.69
N TYR A 37 22.58 2.08 -12.50
CA TYR A 37 23.36 1.14 -11.73
C TYR A 37 23.57 -0.19 -12.47
N VAL A 38 22.51 -0.80 -13.00
CA VAL A 38 22.62 -2.06 -13.78
C VAL A 38 23.50 -1.85 -15.00
N GLN A 39 23.27 -0.76 -15.76
CA GLN A 39 24.07 -0.45 -16.95
C GLN A 39 25.57 -0.35 -16.63
N ARG A 40 25.93 0.23 -15.48
CA ARG A 40 27.33 0.33 -15.05
C ARG A 40 27.92 -1.02 -14.67
N VAL A 41 27.15 -1.88 -14.03
CA VAL A 41 27.57 -3.26 -13.74
C VAL A 41 27.76 -4.03 -15.05
N GLU A 42 26.83 -3.93 -16.00
CA GLU A 42 26.95 -4.57 -17.31
C GLU A 42 28.19 -4.08 -18.08
N ASN A 43 28.41 -2.77 -18.13
CA ASN A 43 29.59 -2.18 -18.78
C ASN A 43 30.90 -2.62 -18.12
N ALA A 44 30.94 -2.68 -16.79
CA ALA A 44 32.12 -3.08 -16.04
C ALA A 44 32.41 -4.58 -16.14
N THR A 45 31.36 -5.41 -16.24
CA THR A 45 31.47 -6.87 -16.36
C THR A 45 31.67 -7.32 -17.82
N GLY A 46 31.20 -6.54 -18.79
CA GLY A 46 31.07 -6.96 -20.19
C GLY A 46 29.99 -8.02 -20.38
N MET A 47 29.07 -8.17 -19.42
CA MET A 47 27.94 -9.10 -19.48
C MET A 47 26.66 -8.31 -19.54
N ASN A 48 25.81 -8.61 -20.53
CA ASN A 48 24.44 -8.12 -20.49
C ASN A 48 23.69 -8.93 -19.44
N ALA A 49 23.10 -8.25 -18.45
CA ALA A 49 22.27 -8.92 -17.46
C ALA A 49 21.05 -9.46 -18.17
N GLN A 50 20.83 -10.77 -18.06
CA GLN A 50 19.60 -11.33 -18.60
C GLN A 50 18.43 -10.82 -17.77
N THR A 51 17.30 -10.53 -18.43
CA THR A 51 16.05 -10.33 -17.71
C THR A 51 15.85 -11.55 -16.81
N SER A 52 15.73 -11.32 -15.50
CA SER A 52 15.59 -12.41 -14.54
C SER A 52 14.42 -13.30 -14.97
N ARG A 53 14.65 -14.61 -15.13
CA ARG A 53 13.56 -15.59 -15.41
C ARG A 53 12.47 -15.57 -14.34
N SER A 54 12.75 -14.97 -13.19
CA SER A 54 11.80 -14.70 -12.11
C SER A 54 11.55 -13.20 -11.99
N SER A 55 10.94 -12.58 -13.00
CA SER A 55 10.39 -11.22 -12.83
C SER A 55 9.31 -11.27 -11.75
N THR A 56 9.44 -10.43 -10.73
CA THR A 56 8.46 -10.33 -9.65
C THR A 56 7.13 -9.82 -10.20
N VAL A 57 6.13 -10.70 -10.28
CA VAL A 57 4.78 -10.33 -10.75
C VAL A 57 4.00 -9.69 -9.61
N LEU A 58 3.63 -8.42 -9.78
CA LEU A 58 2.71 -7.72 -8.88
C LEU A 58 1.27 -8.14 -9.18
N LEU A 59 0.52 -8.52 -8.14
CA LEU A 59 -0.91 -8.80 -8.25
C LEU A 59 -1.71 -7.51 -8.07
N ALA A 60 -2.77 -7.33 -8.84
CA ALA A 60 -3.66 -6.20 -8.66
C ALA A 60 -4.45 -6.37 -7.36
N TYR A 61 -4.74 -5.27 -6.68
CA TYR A 61 -5.65 -5.29 -5.53
C TYR A 61 -7.02 -5.84 -5.96
N PRO A 62 -7.65 -6.75 -5.20
CA PRO A 62 -8.92 -7.33 -5.61
C PRO A 62 -10.01 -6.26 -5.74
N THR A 63 -10.92 -6.45 -6.70
CA THR A 63 -12.04 -5.54 -6.90
C THR A 63 -12.97 -5.53 -5.67
N GLN A 64 -13.63 -4.40 -5.42
CA GLN A 64 -14.58 -4.27 -4.33
C GLN A 64 -15.64 -5.38 -4.30
N ARG A 65 -16.11 -5.86 -5.47
CA ARG A 65 -17.09 -6.95 -5.55
C ARG A 65 -16.59 -8.25 -4.89
N LEU A 66 -15.29 -8.52 -4.94
CA LEU A 66 -14.68 -9.72 -4.34
C LEU A 66 -14.32 -9.52 -2.87
N LEU A 67 -14.31 -8.27 -2.39
CA LEU A 67 -13.91 -7.91 -1.04
C LEU A 67 -15.11 -7.62 -0.14
N LYS A 68 -16.19 -7.06 -0.70
CA LYS A 68 -17.35 -6.62 0.07
C LYS A 68 -18.06 -7.83 0.66
N LEU A 69 -18.15 -7.84 1.98
CA LEU A 69 -18.91 -8.83 2.73
C LEU A 69 -20.39 -8.43 2.76
N PRO A 70 -21.32 -9.39 2.63
CA PRO A 70 -22.75 -9.11 2.68
C PRO A 70 -23.14 -8.58 4.06
N MET A 71 -24.10 -7.66 4.08
CA MET A 71 -24.69 -7.12 5.30
C MET A 71 -26.17 -7.40 5.30
N ASP A 72 -26.69 -7.89 6.42
CA ASP A 72 -28.11 -8.15 6.57
C ASP A 72 -28.87 -6.85 6.84
N ASP A 73 -29.99 -6.67 6.14
CA ASP A 73 -30.93 -5.58 6.42
C ASP A 73 -31.74 -5.93 7.68
N MET A 74 -31.36 -5.34 8.81
CA MET A 74 -32.16 -5.43 10.03
C MET A 74 -33.41 -4.55 9.93
N ARG A 75 -34.55 -5.15 10.27
CA ARG A 75 -35.86 -4.47 10.27
C ARG A 75 -36.38 -4.37 11.69
N ILE A 76 -37.00 -3.23 11.99
CA ILE A 76 -37.72 -2.97 13.23
C ILE A 76 -39.21 -2.83 12.91
N SER A 77 -40.09 -3.24 13.82
CA SER A 77 -41.54 -3.05 13.62
C SER A 77 -41.90 -1.56 13.65
N VAL A 78 -43.01 -1.18 13.01
CA VAL A 78 -43.49 0.20 13.04
C VAL A 78 -43.82 0.63 14.48
N ALA A 79 -44.34 -0.27 15.30
CA ALA A 79 -44.66 0.00 16.70
C ALA A 79 -43.39 0.33 17.50
N ASP A 80 -42.38 -0.54 17.43
CA ASP A 80 -41.11 -0.35 18.16
C ASP A 80 -40.38 0.91 17.65
N TYR A 81 -40.38 1.14 16.33
CA TYR A 81 -39.84 2.37 15.75
C TYR A 81 -40.53 3.62 16.30
N MET A 82 -41.85 3.61 16.44
CA MET A 82 -42.61 4.71 17.04
C MET A 82 -42.37 4.82 18.55
N GLY A 83 -41.98 3.74 19.22
CA GLY A 83 -41.49 3.76 20.60
C GLY A 83 -40.19 4.57 20.77
N LEU A 84 -39.40 4.73 19.70
CA LEU A 84 -38.14 5.49 19.73
C LEU A 84 -38.30 7.02 19.63
N ARG A 85 -39.52 7.55 19.45
CA ARG A 85 -39.78 8.99 19.16
C ARG A 85 -39.18 9.98 20.16
N HIS A 86 -38.92 9.55 21.39
CA HIS A 86 -38.31 10.37 22.44
C HIS A 86 -36.78 10.26 22.49
N CYS A 87 -36.19 9.50 21.56
CA CYS A 87 -34.76 9.27 21.41
C CYS A 87 -34.25 9.85 20.10
N ARG A 88 -33.00 10.33 20.11
CA ARG A 88 -32.28 10.72 18.88
C ARG A 88 -32.18 9.58 17.86
N LEU A 89 -32.22 8.33 18.35
CA LEU A 89 -32.23 7.12 17.52
C LEU A 89 -33.35 7.12 16.46
N PHE A 90 -34.52 7.73 16.74
CA PHE A 90 -35.60 7.85 15.77
C PHE A 90 -35.18 8.60 14.50
N ASN A 91 -34.44 9.70 14.66
CA ASN A 91 -33.95 10.50 13.55
C ASN A 91 -32.88 9.74 12.75
N LEU A 92 -31.95 9.06 13.43
CA LEU A 92 -30.92 8.26 12.76
C LEU A 92 -31.53 7.15 11.89
N VAL A 93 -32.52 6.42 12.42
CA VAL A 93 -33.23 5.40 11.64
C VAL A 93 -33.97 6.02 10.45
N SER A 94 -34.56 7.21 10.62
CA SER A 94 -35.19 7.96 9.51
C SER A 94 -34.18 8.34 8.42
N GLU A 95 -33.04 8.89 8.82
CA GLU A 95 -31.95 9.28 7.92
C GLU A 95 -31.45 8.08 7.11
N ARG A 96 -31.26 6.94 7.76
CA ARG A 96 -30.85 5.70 7.09
C ARG A 96 -31.88 5.18 6.10
N ASN A 97 -33.17 5.34 6.40
CA ASN A 97 -34.27 4.92 5.53
C ASN A 97 -34.55 5.89 4.36
N SER A 98 -33.99 7.09 4.40
CA SER A 98 -34.11 8.08 3.32
C SER A 98 -33.42 7.61 2.03
N LEU A 99 -33.69 8.29 0.92
CA LEU A 99 -33.02 8.01 -0.36
C LEU A 99 -31.50 8.15 -0.26
N LEU A 100 -31.03 9.20 0.40
CA LEU A 100 -29.59 9.44 0.62
C LEU A 100 -29.00 8.40 1.57
N GLY A 101 -29.75 8.03 2.62
CA GLY A 101 -29.35 6.99 3.55
C GLY A 101 -29.10 5.65 2.86
N LYS A 102 -29.96 5.25 1.92
CA LYS A 102 -29.84 3.96 1.20
C LYS A 102 -28.59 3.86 0.32
N VAL A 103 -28.08 4.98 -0.19
CA VAL A 103 -26.92 5.04 -1.10
C VAL A 103 -25.67 5.63 -0.45
N MET A 104 -25.67 5.75 0.88
CA MET A 104 -24.58 6.39 1.60
C MET A 104 -23.22 5.69 1.38
N PRO A 105 -22.11 6.43 1.21
CA PRO A 105 -20.77 5.88 1.10
C PRO A 105 -20.37 5.02 2.30
N LEU A 106 -19.43 4.10 2.11
CA LEU A 106 -19.00 3.16 3.16
C LEU A 106 -18.40 3.85 4.38
N SER A 107 -17.69 4.96 4.20
CA SER A 107 -17.19 5.83 5.27
C SER A 107 -18.34 6.36 6.14
N GLN A 108 -19.39 6.87 5.52
CA GLN A 108 -20.59 7.35 6.22
C GLN A 108 -21.34 6.19 6.88
N GLN A 109 -21.39 5.00 6.27
CA GLN A 109 -22.00 3.82 6.89
C GLN A 109 -21.30 3.48 8.20
N LEU A 110 -19.96 3.53 8.22
CA LEU A 110 -19.18 3.31 9.43
C LEU A 110 -19.53 4.31 10.54
N VAL A 111 -19.52 5.61 10.22
CA VAL A 111 -19.86 6.66 11.21
C VAL A 111 -21.30 6.48 11.71
N TYR A 112 -22.23 6.19 10.81
CA TYR A 112 -23.63 5.94 11.16
C TYR A 112 -23.78 4.74 12.10
N GLU A 113 -23.13 3.61 11.82
CA GLU A 113 -23.27 2.41 12.65
C GLU A 113 -22.67 2.61 14.05
N ILE A 114 -21.57 3.38 14.17
CA ILE A 114 -21.02 3.76 15.47
C ILE A 114 -21.99 4.67 16.22
N GLU A 115 -22.51 5.72 15.57
CA GLU A 115 -23.46 6.65 16.18
C GLU A 115 -24.77 5.95 16.56
N PHE A 116 -25.27 5.04 15.72
CA PHE A 116 -26.42 4.22 16.01
C PHE A 116 -26.25 3.44 17.31
N LEU A 117 -25.13 2.71 17.45
CA LEU A 117 -24.89 1.87 18.62
C LEU A 117 -24.74 2.69 19.91
N ARG A 118 -24.14 3.87 19.80
CA ARG A 118 -24.06 4.85 20.89
C ARG A 118 -25.44 5.36 21.31
N GLU A 119 -26.21 5.90 20.37
CA GLU A 119 -27.53 6.49 20.66
C GLU A 119 -28.56 5.43 21.06
N ALA A 120 -28.42 4.20 20.57
CA ALA A 120 -29.23 3.06 21.00
C ALA A 120 -28.98 2.73 22.48
N ALA A 121 -27.73 2.70 22.93
CA ALA A 121 -27.41 2.48 24.34
C ALA A 121 -27.99 3.59 25.24
N ILE A 122 -27.88 4.86 24.82
CA ILE A 122 -28.46 6.02 25.53
C ILE A 122 -29.99 5.92 25.58
N CYS A 123 -30.63 5.58 24.46
CA CYS A 123 -32.09 5.44 24.38
C CYS A 123 -32.60 4.36 25.32
N ARG A 124 -31.94 3.20 25.36
CA ARG A 124 -32.30 2.12 26.30
C ARG A 124 -32.23 2.55 27.76
N GLN A 125 -31.19 3.28 28.14
CA GLN A 125 -31.09 3.79 29.51
C GLN A 125 -32.28 4.69 29.86
N ARG A 126 -32.71 5.54 28.94
CA ARG A 126 -33.89 6.40 29.13
C ARG A 126 -35.19 5.59 29.25
N LEU A 127 -35.40 4.60 28.38
CA LEU A 127 -36.58 3.73 28.39
C LEU A 127 -36.71 2.96 29.72
N LYS A 128 -35.59 2.59 30.35
CA LYS A 128 -35.58 1.91 31.65
C LYS A 128 -35.92 2.83 32.82
N THR A 129 -35.57 4.11 32.73
CA THR A 129 -35.81 5.10 33.79
C THR A 129 -37.19 5.73 33.74
N ASP A 130 -37.87 5.69 32.60
CA ASP A 130 -39.24 6.19 32.45
C ASP A 130 -40.23 5.22 33.11
N SER A 131 -41.07 5.74 34.00
CA SER A 131 -42.12 4.96 34.70
C SER A 131 -43.17 4.37 33.75
N LYS A 132 -43.26 4.90 32.52
CA LYS A 132 -44.09 4.37 31.42
C LYS A 132 -43.29 3.61 30.36
N GLY A 133 -42.05 3.20 30.68
CA GLY A 133 -41.12 2.56 29.77
C GLY A 133 -41.75 1.39 29.00
N ASP A 134 -41.69 1.47 27.67
CA ASP A 134 -42.20 0.45 26.76
C ASP A 134 -41.25 -0.76 26.75
N LYS A 135 -41.52 -1.72 27.66
CA LYS A 135 -40.71 -2.94 27.84
C LYS A 135 -40.52 -3.73 26.52
N PRO A 136 -41.55 -3.93 25.68
CA PRO A 136 -41.37 -4.47 24.32
C PRO A 136 -40.32 -3.73 23.49
N THR A 137 -40.41 -2.39 23.43
CA THR A 137 -39.44 -1.57 22.67
C THR A 137 -38.01 -1.68 23.24
N ASP A 138 -37.82 -1.71 24.57
CA ASP A 138 -36.49 -1.91 25.17
C ASP A 138 -35.88 -3.27 24.80
N GLN A 139 -36.69 -4.33 24.76
CA GLN A 139 -36.24 -5.67 24.41
C GLN A 139 -35.88 -5.75 22.91
N ALA A 140 -36.73 -5.23 22.02
CA ALA A 140 -36.43 -5.16 20.59
C ALA A 140 -35.14 -4.36 20.32
N LEU A 141 -34.93 -3.25 21.06
CA LEU A 141 -33.72 -2.45 20.95
C LEU A 141 -32.47 -3.18 21.48
N LEU A 142 -32.60 -4.00 22.54
CA LEU A 142 -31.49 -4.85 23.01
C LEU A 142 -31.04 -5.82 21.94
N GLU A 143 -31.98 -6.55 21.34
CA GLU A 143 -31.71 -7.54 20.31
C GLU A 143 -31.05 -6.90 19.09
N MET A 144 -31.54 -5.73 18.67
CA MET A 144 -30.96 -4.96 17.57
C MET A 144 -29.53 -4.48 17.89
N ILE A 145 -29.26 -4.00 19.11
CA ILE A 145 -27.90 -3.63 19.53
C ILE A 145 -26.96 -4.84 19.48
N GLN A 146 -27.40 -5.99 20.00
CA GLN A 146 -26.59 -7.22 20.00
C GLN A 146 -26.28 -7.68 18.57
N ALA A 147 -27.30 -7.70 17.70
CA ALA A 147 -27.14 -8.05 16.30
C ALA A 147 -26.17 -7.10 15.58
N LYS A 148 -26.34 -5.77 15.74
CA LYS A 148 -25.45 -4.77 15.12
C LYS A 148 -24.02 -4.83 15.63
N ARG A 149 -23.81 -5.06 16.93
CA ARG A 149 -22.47 -5.30 17.49
C ARG A 149 -21.80 -6.53 16.86
N LYS A 150 -22.55 -7.61 16.67
CA LYS A 150 -22.05 -8.84 16.04
C LYS A 150 -21.67 -8.62 14.57
N THR A 151 -22.40 -7.79 13.85
CA THR A 151 -22.13 -7.50 12.43
C THR A 151 -21.19 -6.31 12.21
N PHE A 152 -20.86 -5.53 13.24
CA PHE A 152 -19.99 -4.36 13.12
C PHE A 152 -18.62 -4.66 12.46
N PRO A 153 -17.93 -5.78 12.75
CA PRO A 153 -16.72 -6.17 12.03
C PRO A 153 -16.87 -6.14 10.49
N ILE A 154 -18.03 -6.53 9.97
CA ILE A 154 -18.35 -6.49 8.53
C ILE A 154 -18.44 -5.04 8.02
N VAL A 155 -19.07 -4.14 8.78
CA VAL A 155 -19.16 -2.71 8.45
C VAL A 155 -17.76 -2.11 8.36
N PHE A 156 -16.93 -2.38 9.38
CA PHE A 156 -15.58 -1.88 9.46
C PHE A 156 -14.69 -2.41 8.34
N TRP A 157 -14.76 -3.71 8.05
CA TRP A 157 -14.11 -4.33 6.89
C TRP A 157 -14.51 -3.65 5.58
N ASN A 158 -15.83 -3.46 5.39
CA ASN A 158 -16.35 -2.88 4.18
C ASN A 158 -15.89 -1.43 4.00
N ALA A 159 -15.86 -0.63 5.08
CA ALA A 159 -15.38 0.74 5.08
C ALA A 159 -13.86 0.89 4.96
N THR A 160 -13.10 -0.18 5.20
CA THR A 160 -11.64 -0.17 5.16
C THR A 160 -11.12 -0.98 3.98
N PHE A 161 -10.87 -2.28 4.13
CA PHE A 161 -10.27 -3.09 3.07
C PHE A 161 -11.16 -3.27 1.83
N ALA A 162 -12.49 -3.26 1.96
CA ALA A 162 -13.38 -3.31 0.77
C ALA A 162 -13.72 -1.92 0.19
N SER A 163 -13.09 -0.85 0.67
CA SER A 163 -13.41 0.52 0.24
C SER A 163 -12.69 0.91 -1.06
N PRO A 164 -13.28 1.78 -1.90
CA PRO A 164 -12.58 2.33 -3.06
C PRO A 164 -11.34 3.15 -2.64
N GLU A 165 -11.33 3.72 -1.44
CA GLU A 165 -10.19 4.43 -0.86
C GLU A 165 -8.99 3.50 -0.75
N MET A 166 -9.18 2.32 -0.13
CA MET A 166 -8.12 1.35 0.09
C MET A 166 -7.63 0.72 -1.22
N ALA A 167 -8.52 0.53 -2.19
CA ALA A 167 -8.13 0.08 -3.52
C ALA A 167 -7.13 1.05 -4.19
N LYS A 168 -7.23 2.36 -3.96
CA LYS A 168 -6.25 3.34 -4.44
C LYS A 168 -4.92 3.27 -3.70
N VAL A 169 -4.92 2.96 -2.40
CA VAL A 169 -3.69 2.79 -1.59
C VAL A 169 -2.77 1.74 -2.20
N PHE A 170 -3.34 0.64 -2.67
CA PHE A 170 -2.62 -0.49 -3.27
C PHE A 170 -2.66 -0.52 -4.80
N SER A 171 -3.00 0.61 -5.44
CA SER A 171 -3.07 0.69 -6.89
C SER A 171 -1.69 0.51 -7.54
N GLN A 172 -1.62 -0.34 -8.56
CA GLN A 172 -0.42 -0.53 -9.38
C GLN A 172 -0.16 0.60 -10.38
N ALA A 173 -1.12 1.50 -10.57
CA ALA A 173 -0.95 2.67 -11.44
C ALA A 173 -0.03 3.74 -10.82
N ALA A 174 0.49 3.51 -9.61
CA ALA A 174 1.38 4.41 -8.92
C ALA A 174 2.84 4.16 -9.31
N ASP A 175 3.64 5.22 -9.30
CA ASP A 175 5.08 5.15 -9.54
C ASP A 175 5.84 4.61 -8.33
N ALA A 176 7.03 4.06 -8.54
CA ALA A 176 7.90 3.66 -7.44
C ALA A 176 8.17 4.84 -6.49
N LEU A 177 8.50 4.54 -5.24
CA LEU A 177 8.95 5.56 -4.29
C LEU A 177 10.25 6.21 -4.82
N PRO A 178 10.38 7.54 -4.77
CA PRO A 178 11.54 8.27 -5.28
C PRO A 178 12.67 8.18 -4.24
N LEU A 179 13.84 8.75 -4.48
CA LEU A 179 14.98 8.55 -3.58
C LEU A 179 14.76 9.17 -2.17
N ASP A 180 14.18 10.38 -2.12
CA ASP A 180 14.17 11.26 -0.94
C ASP A 180 12.76 11.70 -0.52
N GLU A 181 11.84 10.75 -0.32
CA GLU A 181 10.45 11.05 0.09
C GLU A 181 10.09 10.28 1.38
N ASN A 182 10.21 10.97 2.52
CA ASN A 182 9.91 10.40 3.85
C ASN A 182 8.51 10.74 4.37
N ASN A 183 8.00 11.94 4.09
CA ASN A 183 6.74 12.42 4.64
C ASN A 183 5.56 11.51 4.24
N THR A 184 5.53 11.08 2.98
CA THR A 184 4.52 10.15 2.44
C THR A 184 4.38 8.86 3.25
N HIS A 185 5.48 8.29 3.74
CA HIS A 185 5.44 7.11 4.60
C HIS A 185 4.84 7.45 5.97
N ILE A 186 5.27 8.56 6.57
CA ILE A 186 4.80 9.01 7.89
C ILE A 186 3.30 9.30 7.85
N ASP A 187 2.86 10.10 6.88
CA ASP A 187 1.46 10.52 6.71
C ASP A 187 0.56 9.31 6.44
N SER A 188 1.00 8.40 5.56
CA SER A 188 0.25 7.15 5.30
C SER A 188 0.20 6.26 6.54
N ARG A 189 1.29 6.18 7.31
CA ARG A 189 1.35 5.37 8.55
C ARG A 189 0.40 5.93 9.60
N GLN A 190 0.39 7.25 9.78
CA GLN A 190 -0.50 7.95 10.71
C GLN A 190 -1.97 7.72 10.34
N ALA A 191 -2.33 7.78 9.06
CA ALA A 191 -3.69 7.50 8.63
C ALA A 191 -4.11 6.03 8.87
N ILE A 192 -3.20 5.06 8.65
CA ILE A 192 -3.46 3.66 9.04
C ILE A 192 -3.61 3.53 10.56
N ASP A 193 -2.77 4.19 11.36
CA ASP A 193 -2.88 4.16 12.83
C ASP A 193 -4.18 4.76 13.34
N TYR A 194 -4.66 5.84 12.72
CA TYR A 194 -5.98 6.39 13.01
C TYR A 194 -7.08 5.35 12.80
N LEU A 195 -7.07 4.66 11.65
CA LEU A 195 -8.06 3.63 11.35
C LEU A 195 -7.96 2.43 12.30
N ILE A 196 -6.74 2.02 12.67
CA ILE A 196 -6.52 0.98 13.67
C ILE A 196 -7.15 1.39 15.01
N ASN A 197 -6.81 2.58 15.51
CA ASN A 197 -7.34 3.10 16.76
C ASN A 197 -8.86 3.20 16.73
N LEU A 198 -9.43 3.64 15.61
CA LEU A 198 -10.89 3.68 15.43
C LEU A 198 -11.50 2.28 15.53
N GLY A 199 -10.92 1.29 14.87
CA GLY A 199 -11.39 -0.10 14.91
C GLY A 199 -11.30 -0.74 16.30
N GLU A 200 -10.24 -0.47 17.05
CA GLU A 200 -10.04 -0.99 18.40
C GLU A 200 -10.95 -0.32 19.44
N GLN A 201 -11.25 0.96 19.27
CA GLN A 201 -12.14 1.71 20.17
C GLN A 201 -13.62 1.51 19.81
N ALA A 202 -13.93 1.22 18.55
CA ALA A 202 -15.31 1.10 18.07
C ALA A 202 -16.18 0.15 18.91
N PRO A 203 -15.74 -1.04 19.39
CA PRO A 203 -16.53 -1.91 20.25
C PRO A 203 -17.09 -1.24 21.53
N GLN A 204 -16.49 -0.14 21.99
CA GLN A 204 -16.98 0.64 23.13
C GLN A 204 -18.12 1.58 22.73
N PHE A 205 -18.15 2.05 21.47
CA PHE A 205 -19.14 3.00 20.93
C PHE A 205 -19.35 4.25 21.80
N ALA A 206 -18.30 4.68 22.51
CA ALA A 206 -18.38 5.77 23.48
C ALA A 206 -18.40 7.15 22.79
N THR A 207 -17.63 7.28 21.71
CA THR A 207 -17.47 8.52 20.95
C THR A 207 -17.95 8.32 19.51
N LYS A 208 -18.57 9.37 18.95
CA LYS A 208 -18.89 9.43 17.52
C LYS A 208 -17.63 9.96 16.83
N PRO A 209 -17.07 9.26 15.84
CA PRO A 209 -15.95 9.80 15.06
C PRO A 209 -16.41 11.03 14.26
N ASP A 210 -15.52 12.01 14.13
CA ASP A 210 -15.74 13.12 13.21
C ASP A 210 -15.60 12.60 11.78
N ILE A 211 -16.65 12.79 10.98
CA ILE A 211 -16.65 12.38 9.57
C ILE A 211 -15.62 13.18 8.77
N ALA A 212 -15.40 14.47 9.09
CA ALA A 212 -14.42 15.28 8.38
C ALA A 212 -13.00 14.78 8.61
N GLU A 213 -12.67 14.43 9.86
CA GLU A 213 -11.37 13.85 10.22
C GLU A 213 -11.18 12.48 9.56
N LEU A 214 -12.19 11.61 9.58
CA LEU A 214 -12.13 10.29 8.93
C LEU A 214 -11.87 10.41 7.41
N GLU A 215 -12.59 11.32 6.74
CA GLU A 215 -12.41 11.56 5.31
C GLU A 215 -11.04 12.17 4.98
N GLU A 216 -10.49 13.01 5.87
CA GLU A 216 -9.12 13.52 5.74
C GLU A 216 -8.09 12.37 5.78
N GLN A 217 -8.25 11.42 6.70
CA GLN A 217 -7.36 10.25 6.77
C GLN A 217 -7.46 9.37 5.52
N TYR A 218 -8.68 9.14 5.02
CA TYR A 218 -8.86 8.44 3.75
C TYR A 218 -8.24 9.19 2.57
N PHE A 219 -8.38 10.51 2.54
CA PHE A 219 -7.76 11.32 1.50
C PHE A 219 -6.23 11.22 1.54
N ALA A 220 -5.60 11.32 2.72
CA ALA A 220 -4.16 11.17 2.88
C ALA A 220 -3.67 9.81 2.33
N LEU A 221 -4.36 8.71 2.66
CA LEU A 221 -4.06 7.38 2.14
C LEU A 221 -4.14 7.32 0.60
N GLN A 222 -5.22 7.86 0.02
CA GLN A 222 -5.43 7.87 -1.43
C GLN A 222 -4.42 8.73 -2.19
N LEU A 223 -4.06 9.88 -1.62
CA LEU A 223 -3.15 10.84 -2.23
C LEU A 223 -1.76 10.22 -2.37
N HIS A 224 -1.28 9.60 -1.30
CA HIS A 224 0.08 9.07 -1.23
C HIS A 224 0.23 7.72 -1.96
N ARG A 225 -0.82 6.91 -2.03
CA ARG A 225 -0.83 5.56 -2.64
C ARG A 225 0.33 4.67 -2.15
N TYR A 226 0.77 4.90 -0.91
CA TYR A 226 2.07 4.43 -0.43
C TYR A 226 2.23 2.92 -0.54
N GLY A 227 1.17 2.15 -0.25
CA GLY A 227 1.17 0.69 -0.37
C GLY A 227 1.55 0.22 -1.78
N GLY A 228 0.88 0.71 -2.82
CA GLY A 228 1.17 0.33 -4.21
C GLY A 228 2.57 0.76 -4.65
N ARG A 229 2.99 1.97 -4.28
CA ARG A 229 4.33 2.50 -4.58
C ARG A 229 5.43 1.68 -3.91
N LEU A 230 5.21 1.27 -2.66
CA LEU A 230 6.12 0.38 -1.93
C LEU A 230 6.26 -0.97 -2.63
N LEU A 231 5.14 -1.61 -3.01
CA LEU A 231 5.17 -2.89 -3.71
C LEU A 231 5.95 -2.79 -5.04
N LYS A 232 5.76 -1.69 -5.78
CA LYS A 232 6.50 -1.39 -7.01
C LYS A 232 8.00 -1.22 -6.75
N SER A 233 8.38 -0.39 -5.78
CA SER A 233 9.79 -0.22 -5.38
C SER A 233 10.46 -1.52 -4.97
N VAL A 234 9.78 -2.37 -4.20
CA VAL A 234 10.29 -3.67 -3.77
C VAL A 234 10.52 -4.59 -4.98
N ALA A 235 9.59 -4.63 -5.93
CA ALA A 235 9.73 -5.44 -7.14
C ALA A 235 10.89 -4.94 -8.03
N GLU A 236 11.00 -3.62 -8.23
CA GLU A 236 12.07 -3.02 -9.05
C GLU A 236 13.45 -3.21 -8.44
N LEU A 237 13.61 -3.00 -7.14
CA LEU A 237 14.85 -3.28 -6.43
C LEU A 237 15.21 -4.76 -6.53
N SER A 238 14.24 -5.66 -6.37
CA SER A 238 14.47 -7.09 -6.50
C SER A 238 15.00 -7.48 -7.89
N ASP A 239 14.40 -6.93 -8.96
CA ASP A 239 14.85 -7.17 -10.33
C ASP A 239 16.25 -6.60 -10.56
N THR A 240 16.47 -5.34 -10.17
CA THR A 240 17.75 -4.63 -10.30
C THR A 240 18.89 -5.40 -9.65
N LEU A 241 18.69 -5.84 -8.40
CA LEU A 241 19.69 -6.57 -7.63
C LEU A 241 19.99 -7.95 -8.24
N ASN A 242 18.96 -8.65 -8.72
CA ASN A 242 19.13 -9.94 -9.40
C ASN A 242 19.87 -9.79 -10.73
N ARG A 243 19.57 -8.77 -11.53
CA ARG A 243 20.24 -8.47 -12.79
C ARG A 243 21.72 -8.13 -12.58
N ALA A 244 22.01 -7.28 -11.60
CA ALA A 244 23.38 -6.96 -11.22
C ALA A 244 24.13 -8.21 -10.72
N ALA A 245 23.49 -9.05 -9.91
CA ALA A 245 24.08 -10.30 -9.43
C ALA A 245 24.39 -11.27 -10.58
N ASP A 246 23.46 -11.46 -11.52
CA ASP A 246 23.64 -12.31 -12.71
C ASP A 246 24.85 -11.88 -13.55
N ALA A 247 24.99 -10.59 -13.82
CA ALA A 247 26.13 -10.07 -14.58
C ALA A 247 27.48 -10.31 -13.88
N LEU A 248 27.51 -10.17 -12.55
CA LEU A 248 28.70 -10.44 -11.74
C LEU A 248 29.04 -11.93 -11.71
N GLU A 249 28.06 -12.79 -11.43
CA GLU A 249 28.21 -14.24 -11.37
C GLU A 249 28.71 -14.81 -12.71
N ARG A 250 28.06 -14.46 -13.82
CA ARG A 250 28.46 -14.90 -15.16
C ARG A 250 29.83 -14.39 -15.58
N MET A 251 30.23 -13.21 -15.11
CA MET A 251 31.59 -12.73 -15.33
C MET A 251 32.62 -13.60 -14.60
N MET A 252 32.36 -13.95 -13.34
CA MET A 252 33.25 -14.81 -12.55
C MET A 252 33.33 -16.23 -13.12
N GLU A 253 32.25 -16.76 -13.71
CA GLU A 253 32.25 -18.05 -14.41
C GLU A 253 33.18 -18.08 -15.64
N LYS A 254 33.34 -16.96 -16.36
CA LYS A 254 34.22 -16.90 -17.55
C LYS A 254 35.70 -16.84 -17.22
N GLY A 255 36.09 -16.62 -15.97
CA GLY A 255 37.48 -16.64 -15.55
C GLY A 255 37.80 -15.67 -14.41
N PRO A 256 38.98 -15.83 -13.79
CA PRO A 256 39.33 -15.10 -12.59
C PRO A 256 39.44 -13.59 -12.86
N VAL A 257 38.72 -12.78 -12.07
CA VAL A 257 38.73 -11.31 -12.13
C VAL A 257 40.03 -10.73 -11.56
N CYS A 258 40.82 -11.56 -10.86
CA CYS A 258 42.07 -11.19 -10.22
C CYS A 258 43.17 -12.22 -10.49
N ARG A 259 44.41 -11.73 -10.64
CA ARG A 259 45.60 -12.58 -10.82
C ARG A 259 46.49 -12.42 -9.59
N GLN A 260 46.89 -13.54 -8.98
CA GLN A 260 47.79 -13.56 -7.82
C GLN A 260 47.34 -12.61 -6.68
N ASN A 261 46.05 -12.62 -6.31
CA ASN A 261 45.45 -11.72 -5.31
C ASN A 261 45.65 -10.21 -5.56
N LYS A 262 45.98 -9.79 -6.79
CA LYS A 262 46.12 -8.37 -7.15
C LYS A 262 45.01 -7.94 -8.11
N PRO A 263 44.38 -6.77 -7.87
CA PRO A 263 43.30 -6.28 -8.71
C PRO A 263 43.82 -5.74 -10.05
N ILE A 264 43.38 -6.37 -11.13
CA ILE A 264 43.57 -5.84 -12.49
C ILE A 264 42.66 -4.63 -12.73
N LYS A 265 42.86 -3.90 -13.84
CA LYS A 265 42.09 -2.69 -14.18
C LYS A 265 40.57 -2.89 -14.05
N LYS A 266 40.07 -4.06 -14.46
CA LYS A 266 38.65 -4.43 -14.36
C LYS A 266 38.14 -4.50 -12.92
N ALA A 267 38.90 -5.12 -12.01
CA ALA A 267 38.56 -5.19 -10.59
C ALA A 267 38.50 -3.78 -9.93
N ARG A 268 39.38 -2.86 -10.35
CA ARG A 268 39.33 -1.45 -9.89
C ARG A 268 38.11 -0.70 -10.40
N ILE A 269 37.71 -0.92 -11.66
CA ILE A 269 36.46 -0.35 -12.21
C ILE A 269 35.27 -0.86 -11.41
N LEU A 270 35.20 -2.17 -11.15
CA LEU A 270 34.11 -2.78 -10.39
C LEU A 270 34.06 -2.29 -8.93
N LYS A 271 35.21 -2.11 -8.28
CA LYS A 271 35.28 -1.46 -6.96
C LYS A 271 34.70 -0.04 -7.00
N ASN A 272 35.04 0.75 -8.01
CA ASN A 272 34.48 2.09 -8.18
C ASN A 272 32.96 2.05 -8.44
N VAL A 273 32.48 1.09 -9.24
CA VAL A 273 31.04 0.92 -9.46
C VAL A 273 30.33 0.62 -8.14
N PHE A 274 30.87 -0.32 -7.36
CA PHE A 274 30.34 -0.69 -6.04
C PHE A 274 30.32 0.50 -5.08
N SER A 275 31.45 1.18 -4.87
CA SER A 275 31.54 2.28 -3.90
C SER A 275 30.68 3.48 -4.30
N LYS A 276 30.74 3.91 -5.57
CA LYS A 276 30.07 5.15 -6.00
C LYS A 276 28.57 4.97 -6.22
N TYR A 277 28.16 3.87 -6.85
CA TYR A 277 26.76 3.70 -7.28
C TYR A 277 25.99 2.78 -6.34
N TYR A 278 26.55 1.63 -5.96
CA TYR A 278 25.86 0.76 -5.02
C TYR A 278 25.81 1.36 -3.60
N VAL A 279 26.96 1.47 -2.92
CA VAL A 279 27.04 2.02 -1.56
C VAL A 279 26.58 3.47 -1.52
N GLY A 280 27.08 4.29 -2.45
CA GLY A 280 26.77 5.71 -2.51
C GLY A 280 25.30 6.03 -2.81
N THR A 281 24.53 5.18 -3.48
CA THR A 281 23.14 5.52 -3.86
C THR A 281 22.13 4.38 -3.67
N VAL A 282 22.29 3.26 -4.37
CA VAL A 282 21.30 2.17 -4.38
C VAL A 282 21.08 1.58 -2.99
N GLN A 283 22.15 1.36 -2.22
CA GLN A 283 22.09 0.77 -0.88
C GLN A 283 21.38 1.68 0.13
N ARG A 284 21.47 3.01 -0.02
CA ARG A 284 20.71 3.97 0.80
C ARG A 284 19.21 3.89 0.50
N HIS A 285 18.84 3.88 -0.78
CA HIS A 285 17.46 3.71 -1.20
C HIS A 285 16.90 2.34 -0.74
N LEU A 286 17.66 1.27 -0.96
CA LEU A 286 17.35 -0.08 -0.53
C LEU A 286 17.06 -0.16 0.97
N SER A 287 17.97 0.38 1.80
CA SER A 287 17.82 0.40 3.26
C SER A 287 16.60 1.19 3.73
N ARG A 288 16.25 2.27 3.02
CA ARG A 288 15.05 3.07 3.31
C ARG A 288 13.78 2.27 3.00
N ILE A 289 13.70 1.66 1.81
CA ILE A 289 12.56 0.83 1.40
C ILE A 289 12.41 -0.39 2.30
N ASP A 290 13.51 -1.02 2.71
CA ASP A 290 13.48 -2.16 3.63
C ASP A 290 12.88 -1.79 4.98
N ARG A 291 13.38 -0.72 5.62
CA ARG A 291 12.89 -0.26 6.92
C ARG A 291 11.44 0.20 6.88
N GLN A 292 11.11 1.09 5.94
CA GLN A 292 9.75 1.63 5.83
C GLN A 292 8.76 0.54 5.37
N GLY A 293 9.23 -0.41 4.54
CA GLY A 293 8.43 -1.55 4.11
C GLY A 293 8.09 -2.48 5.26
N GLN A 294 9.04 -2.79 6.16
CA GLN A 294 8.76 -3.58 7.36
C GLN A 294 7.70 -2.90 8.23
N GLN A 295 7.92 -1.62 8.58
CA GLN A 295 6.99 -0.86 9.42
C GLN A 295 5.58 -0.81 8.82
N TRP A 296 5.48 -0.61 7.51
CA TRP A 296 4.20 -0.59 6.81
C TRP A 296 3.52 -1.97 6.77
N LEU A 297 4.26 -3.03 6.48
CA LEU A 297 3.68 -4.38 6.40
C LEU A 297 3.23 -4.88 7.77
N GLU A 298 3.98 -4.58 8.84
CA GLU A 298 3.60 -4.87 10.22
C GLU A 298 2.32 -4.12 10.63
N ALA A 299 2.22 -2.84 10.24
CA ALA A 299 1.03 -2.04 10.46
C ALA A 299 -0.21 -2.61 9.76
N ILE A 300 -0.07 -2.96 8.48
CA ILE A 300 -1.16 -3.55 7.70
C ILE A 300 -1.54 -4.92 8.28
N GLU A 301 -0.58 -5.72 8.73
CA GLU A 301 -0.84 -7.00 9.38
C GLU A 301 -1.62 -6.83 10.70
N HIS A 302 -1.24 -5.84 11.51
CA HIS A 302 -2.03 -5.47 12.69
C HIS A 302 -3.44 -5.01 12.30
N PHE A 303 -3.55 -4.16 11.27
CA PHE A 303 -4.84 -3.66 10.80
C PHE A 303 -5.76 -4.77 10.30
N VAL A 304 -5.22 -5.80 9.63
CA VAL A 304 -5.96 -7.00 9.22
C VAL A 304 -6.43 -7.80 10.44
N ARG A 305 -5.58 -7.96 11.45
CA ARG A 305 -5.88 -8.74 12.66
C ARG A 305 -7.06 -8.19 13.46
N ILE A 306 -7.18 -6.86 13.54
CA ILE A 306 -8.27 -6.23 14.28
C ILE A 306 -9.62 -6.26 13.53
N GLN A 307 -9.65 -6.67 12.27
CA GLN A 307 -10.90 -6.69 11.49
C GLN A 307 -11.93 -7.68 12.03
N GLN A 308 -11.50 -8.75 12.70
CA GLN A 308 -12.37 -9.78 13.29
C GLN A 308 -13.43 -10.35 12.34
N VAL A 309 -13.11 -10.43 11.04
CA VAL A 309 -13.93 -11.08 10.01
C VAL A 309 -13.20 -12.26 9.40
N GLU A 310 -13.96 -13.19 8.83
CA GLU A 310 -13.41 -14.16 7.89
C GLU A 310 -12.94 -13.40 6.63
N LEU A 311 -11.65 -13.50 6.31
CA LEU A 311 -11.08 -12.78 5.18
C LEU A 311 -11.62 -13.32 3.85
N PRO A 312 -12.14 -12.46 2.95
CA PRO A 312 -12.52 -12.89 1.61
C PRO A 312 -11.37 -13.63 0.91
N PRO A 313 -11.60 -14.76 0.21
CA PRO A 313 -10.53 -15.56 -0.39
C PRO A 313 -9.60 -14.76 -1.32
N ALA A 314 -10.17 -13.81 -2.07
CA ALA A 314 -9.41 -12.92 -2.94
C ALA A 314 -8.42 -12.03 -2.15
N PHE A 315 -8.84 -11.50 -1.00
CA PHE A 315 -7.97 -10.73 -0.12
C PHE A 315 -6.92 -11.60 0.55
N ALA A 316 -7.32 -12.78 1.07
CA ALA A 316 -6.39 -13.69 1.73
C ALA A 316 -5.22 -14.08 0.80
N ASN A 317 -5.52 -14.40 -0.46
CA ASN A 317 -4.51 -14.67 -1.48
C ASN A 317 -3.64 -13.43 -1.80
N TYR A 318 -4.26 -12.26 -1.93
CA TYR A 318 -3.53 -11.02 -2.15
C TYR A 318 -2.56 -10.71 -1.00
N ARG A 319 -3.06 -10.75 0.25
CA ARG A 319 -2.27 -10.54 1.47
C ARG A 319 -1.08 -11.48 1.55
N ALA A 320 -1.30 -12.79 1.39
CA ALA A 320 -0.24 -13.80 1.48
C ALA A 320 0.88 -13.62 0.44
N ARG A 321 0.58 -13.03 -0.72
CA ARG A 321 1.57 -12.85 -1.80
C ARG A 321 2.22 -11.47 -1.79
N MET A 322 1.48 -10.43 -1.39
CA MET A 322 1.88 -9.02 -1.56
C MET A 322 2.07 -8.27 -0.24
N LEU A 323 1.32 -8.58 0.81
CA LEU A 323 1.26 -7.76 2.03
C LEU A 323 1.85 -8.44 3.27
N ALA A 324 2.56 -9.55 3.12
CA ALA A 324 3.14 -10.30 4.23
C ALA A 324 4.68 -10.32 4.16
N LEU A 325 5.34 -10.22 5.30
CA LEU A 325 6.80 -10.27 5.41
C LEU A 325 7.37 -11.67 5.06
N ASP A 326 6.61 -12.72 5.29
CA ASP A 326 6.88 -14.08 4.83
C ASP A 326 6.30 -14.36 3.43
N GLY A 327 5.62 -13.38 2.83
CA GLY A 327 5.03 -13.46 1.51
C GLY A 327 6.06 -13.48 0.38
N LYS A 328 5.64 -14.02 -0.78
CA LYS A 328 6.52 -14.25 -1.94
C LYS A 328 7.24 -12.99 -2.42
N LEU A 329 6.56 -11.83 -2.43
CA LEU A 329 7.17 -10.56 -2.83
C LEU A 329 8.33 -10.16 -1.91
N TRP A 330 8.08 -10.14 -0.60
CA TRP A 330 9.08 -9.70 0.38
C TRP A 330 10.24 -10.68 0.51
N GLN A 331 9.96 -11.99 0.49
CA GLN A 331 10.98 -13.03 0.45
C GLN A 331 11.85 -12.92 -0.82
N GLY A 332 11.23 -12.65 -1.97
CA GLY A 332 11.95 -12.39 -3.22
C GLY A 332 12.93 -11.22 -3.10
N PHE A 333 12.50 -10.13 -2.47
CA PHE A 333 13.33 -8.96 -2.20
C PHE A 333 14.50 -9.24 -1.25
N ARG A 334 14.26 -9.96 -0.15
CA ARG A 334 15.32 -10.37 0.77
C ARG A 334 16.34 -11.28 0.09
N ASN A 335 15.87 -12.23 -0.71
CA ASN A 335 16.73 -13.15 -1.45
C ASN A 335 17.56 -12.43 -2.51
N ALA A 336 16.96 -11.49 -3.27
CA ALA A 336 17.67 -10.67 -4.24
C ALA A 336 18.79 -9.84 -3.58
N THR A 337 18.48 -9.21 -2.45
CA THR A 337 19.46 -8.44 -1.65
C THR A 337 20.61 -9.30 -1.16
N LYS A 338 20.30 -10.49 -0.63
CA LYS A 338 21.32 -11.44 -0.16
C LYS A 338 22.20 -11.94 -1.32
N ARG A 339 21.59 -12.40 -2.43
CA ARG A 339 22.32 -12.89 -3.61
C ARG A 339 23.26 -11.81 -4.15
N HIS A 340 22.75 -10.58 -4.30
CA HIS A 340 23.52 -9.45 -4.78
C HIS A 340 24.72 -9.12 -3.88
N THR A 341 24.51 -9.10 -2.57
CA THR A 341 25.59 -8.88 -1.59
C THR A 341 26.63 -9.99 -1.66
N LEU A 342 26.20 -11.25 -1.79
CA LEU A 342 27.10 -12.40 -1.93
C LEU A 342 27.91 -12.33 -3.23
N ALA A 343 27.30 -11.94 -4.36
CA ALA A 343 28.01 -11.79 -5.62
C ALA A 343 29.16 -10.76 -5.54
N TRP A 344 28.91 -9.61 -4.89
CA TRP A 344 29.96 -8.63 -4.62
C TRP A 344 31.03 -9.15 -3.66
N LYS A 345 30.62 -9.82 -2.57
CA LYS A 345 31.55 -10.42 -1.61
C LYS A 345 32.49 -11.43 -2.30
N SER A 346 31.94 -12.37 -3.06
CA SER A 346 32.72 -13.36 -3.80
C SER A 346 33.71 -12.72 -4.78
N LEU A 347 33.30 -11.63 -5.44
CA LEU A 347 34.19 -10.86 -6.31
C LEU A 347 35.36 -10.23 -5.55
N PHE A 348 35.10 -9.61 -4.39
CA PHE A 348 36.15 -8.95 -3.62
C PHE A 348 37.07 -9.94 -2.89
N ASP A 349 36.54 -11.07 -2.44
CA ASP A 349 37.31 -12.16 -1.82
C ASP A 349 38.35 -12.72 -2.80
N GLN A 350 38.00 -12.93 -4.08
CA GLN A 350 38.96 -13.35 -5.13
C GLN A 350 40.09 -12.33 -5.37
N CYS A 351 39.90 -11.08 -4.94
CA CYS A 351 40.73 -9.95 -5.31
C CYS A 351 41.53 -9.36 -4.14
N GLY A 352 41.36 -9.87 -2.92
CA GLY A 352 41.92 -9.26 -1.70
C GLY A 352 41.47 -7.81 -1.51
N LEU A 353 40.28 -7.48 -2.01
CA LEU A 353 39.77 -6.10 -2.13
C LEU A 353 38.68 -5.77 -1.10
N LEU A 354 38.46 -6.64 -0.10
CA LEU A 354 37.46 -6.41 0.94
C LEU A 354 37.59 -4.98 1.50
N PRO A 355 36.49 -4.22 1.57
CA PRO A 355 36.51 -2.96 2.30
C PRO A 355 36.93 -3.26 3.74
N GLN A 356 38.00 -2.63 4.23
CA GLN A 356 38.31 -2.67 5.65
C GLN A 356 37.13 -2.01 6.36
N THR A 357 36.42 -2.79 7.17
CA THR A 357 35.45 -2.27 8.13
C THR A 357 36.26 -1.51 9.18
N GLU A 358 36.17 -0.18 9.16
CA GLU A 358 36.45 0.65 10.33
C GLU A 358 35.31 0.52 11.35
#